data_AF-A0A3S0HPX7-F1
#
_entry.id   AF-A0A3S0HPX7-F1
#
_cell.length_a   1.000
_cell.length_b   1.000
_cell.length_c   1.000
_cell.angle_alpha   90.00
_cell.angle_beta   90.00
_cell.angle_gamma   90.00
#
_symmetry.space_group_name_H-M   'P 1'
#
loop_
_entity.id
_entity.type
_entity.pdbx_description
1 polymer ?
#
loop_
_entity_poly.entity_id
_entity_poly.type
_entity_poly.pdbx_seq_one_letter_code
_entity_poly.pdbx_strand_id
1 'polypeptide(L)' 'MKRIVTTGLVCLTLALGLAGCGTTTSERALSGAGVGAAVGAGAAAVTGGSVTRGAVIGGGVGAATGAATDSDDIDLNRYR' A
#
# COMPACT_ATOMS: atom_id res chain seq x y z
N MET A 1 -11.90 -17.04 16.96
CA MET A 1 -10.78 -16.93 16.02
C MET A 1 -11.22 -16.42 14.64
N LYS A 2 -12.07 -17.16 13.89
CA LYS A 2 -12.60 -16.70 12.58
C LYS A 2 -13.16 -15.27 12.57
N ARG A 3 -14.01 -14.92 13.55
CA ARG A 3 -14.64 -13.58 13.64
C ARG A 3 -13.65 -12.43 13.83
N ILE A 4 -12.58 -12.66 14.59
CA ILE A 4 -11.54 -11.65 14.85
C ILE A 4 -10.70 -11.39 13.59
N VAL A 5 -10.44 -12.46 12.82
CA VAL A 5 -9.73 -12.35 11.52
C VAL A 5 -10.58 -11.60 10.50
N THR A 6 -11.90 -11.83 10.45
CA THR A 6 -12.79 -11.12 9.52
C THR A 6 -12.90 -9.63 9.86
N THR A 7 -13.05 -9.26 11.13
CA THR A 7 -13.07 -7.85 11.55
C THR A 7 -11.72 -7.17 11.31
N GLY A 8 -10.61 -7.87 11.57
CA GLY A 8 -9.27 -7.36 11.29
C GLY A 8 -9.01 -7.10 9.81
N LEU A 9 -9.46 -7.99 8.93
CA LEU A 9 -9.33 -7.84 7.48
C LEU A 9 -10.12 -6.62 6.97
N VAL A 10 -11.35 -6.40 7.47
CA VAL A 10 -12.18 -5.26 7.10
C VAL A 10 -11.53 -3.95 7.54
N CYS A 11 -11.07 -3.85 8.80
CA CYS A 11 -10.34 -2.68 9.28
C CYS A 11 -9.07 -2.41 8.46
N LEU A 12 -8.33 -3.46 8.08
CA LEU A 12 -7.14 -3.34 7.26
C LEU A 12 -7.46 -2.79 5.86
N THR A 13 -8.49 -3.32 5.19
CA THR A 13 -8.92 -2.79 3.89
C THR A 13 -9.39 -1.35 3.95
N LEU A 14 -10.06 -0.96 5.05
CA LEU A 14 -10.51 0.41 5.26
C LEU A 14 -9.32 1.34 5.51
N ALA A 15 -8.35 0.92 6.35
CA ALA A 15 -7.13 1.67 6.61
C ALA A 15 -6.27 1.84 5.35
N LEU A 16 -6.17 0.82 4.49
CA LEU A 16 -5.50 0.93 3.19
C LEU A 16 -6.24 1.86 2.22
N GLY A 17 -7.58 1.85 2.24
CA GLY A 17 -8.41 2.81 1.49
C GLY A 17 -8.20 4.26 1.96
N LEU A 18 -8.03 4.48 3.27
CA LEU A 18 -7.69 5.78 3.83
C LEU A 18 -6.23 6.19 3.56
N ALA A 19 -5.29 5.24 3.48
CA ALA A 19 -3.88 5.51 3.17
C ALA A 19 -3.65 5.95 1.72
N GLY A 20 -4.59 5.66 0.81
CA GLY A 20 -4.66 6.28 -0.52
C GLY A 20 -5.02 7.76 -0.48
N CYS A 21 -5.53 8.27 0.65
CA CYS A 21 -5.83 9.69 0.87
C CYS A 21 -4.59 10.48 1.35
N GLY A 22 -3.38 10.02 1.02
CA GLY A 22 -2.17 10.84 1.12
C GLY A 22 -2.36 12.08 0.26
N THR A 23 -2.06 13.26 0.79
CA THR A 23 -2.25 14.53 0.07
C THR A 23 -1.17 14.74 -0.99
N THR A 24 -0.02 14.06 -0.88
CA THR A 24 1.08 14.14 -1.84
C THR A 24 1.42 12.78 -2.47
N THR A 25 1.88 12.81 -3.73
CA THR A 25 2.31 11.64 -4.51
C THR A 25 3.44 10.87 -3.81
N SER A 26 4.34 11.58 -3.11
CA SER A 26 5.43 10.98 -2.33
C SER A 26 4.91 10.14 -1.16
N GLU A 27 3.94 10.64 -0.39
CA GLU A 27 3.35 9.90 0.72
C GLU A 27 2.60 8.65 0.23
N ARG A 28 1.91 8.74 -0.90
CA ARG A 28 1.24 7.60 -1.54
C ARG A 28 2.24 6.56 -2.02
N ALA A 29 3.33 7.00 -2.66
CA ALA A 29 4.41 6.12 -3.09
C ALA A 29 5.11 5.44 -1.91
N LEU A 30 5.44 6.17 -0.84
CA LEU A 30 6.06 5.63 0.37
C LEU A 30 5.13 4.65 1.11
N SER A 31 3.84 5.00 1.21
CA SER A 31 2.82 4.13 1.81
C SER A 31 2.62 2.85 0.99
N GLY A 32 2.49 2.97 -0.33
CA GLY A 32 2.42 1.85 -1.26
C GLY A 32 3.67 0.97 -1.20
N ALA A 33 4.85 1.57 -1.08
CA ALA A 33 6.12 0.86 -0.91
C ALA A 33 6.15 0.05 0.39
N GLY A 34 5.72 0.64 1.51
CA GLY A 34 5.71 -0.02 2.81
C GLY A 34 4.75 -1.21 2.83
N VAL A 35 3.52 -1.01 2.36
CA VAL A 35 2.50 -2.07 2.29
C VAL A 35 2.92 -3.16 1.31
N GLY A 36 3.37 -2.78 0.11
CA GLY A 36 3.84 -3.71 -0.91
C GLY A 36 5.03 -4.54 -0.42
N ALA A 37 5.97 -3.94 0.31
CA ALA A 37 7.09 -4.65 0.91
C ALA A 37 6.64 -5.64 1.99
N ALA A 38 5.71 -5.25 2.86
CA ALA A 38 5.18 -6.12 3.90
C ALA A 38 4.43 -7.33 3.32
N VAL A 39 3.57 -7.10 2.32
CA VAL A 39 2.84 -8.17 1.63
C VAL A 39 3.80 -9.05 0.84
N GLY A 40 4.74 -8.47 0.10
CA GLY A 40 5.74 -9.21 -0.68
C GLY A 40 6.67 -10.06 0.21
N ALA A 41 7.07 -9.54 1.37
CA ALA A 41 7.82 -10.27 2.38
C ALA A 41 7.01 -11.44 2.95
N GLY A 42 5.76 -11.18 3.34
CA GLY A 42 4.85 -12.20 3.88
C GLY A 42 4.55 -13.31 2.86
N ALA A 43 4.26 -12.93 1.62
CA ALA A 43 4.03 -13.86 0.51
C ALA A 43 5.27 -14.72 0.22
N ALA A 44 6.46 -14.13 0.21
CA ALA A 44 7.71 -14.88 0.06
C ALA A 44 7.96 -15.83 1.24
N ALA A 45 7.69 -15.39 2.47
CA ALA A 45 7.83 -16.24 3.66
C ALA A 45 6.91 -17.47 3.62
N VAL A 46 5.66 -17.33 3.18
CA VAL A 46 4.71 -18.46 3.11
C VAL A 46 4.98 -19.39 1.92
N THR A 47 5.58 -18.89 0.84
CA THR A 47 5.92 -19.69 -0.35
C THR A 47 7.31 -20.33 -0.28
N GLY A 48 8.08 -20.07 0.79
CA GLY A 48 9.46 -20.54 0.94
C GLY A 48 10.47 -19.78 0.08
N GLY A 49 10.07 -18.64 -0.48
CA GLY A 49 10.94 -17.75 -1.25
C GLY A 49 11.77 -16.81 -0.36
N SER A 50 12.70 -16.08 -0.98
CA SER A 50 13.53 -15.10 -0.27
C SER A 50 12.71 -13.88 0.14
N VAL A 51 12.51 -13.71 1.44
CA VAL A 51 11.74 -12.61 2.05
C VAL A 51 12.26 -11.24 1.63
N THR A 52 13.57 -11.04 1.60
CA THR A 52 14.21 -9.79 1.18
C THR A 52 13.87 -9.44 -0.26
N ARG A 53 13.92 -10.42 -1.18
CA ARG A 53 13.58 -10.21 -2.59
C ARG A 53 12.08 -9.96 -2.77
N GLY A 54 11.23 -10.68 -2.04
CA GLY A 54 9.79 -10.45 -2.02
C GLY A 54 9.45 -9.04 -1.51
N ALA A 55 10.14 -8.58 -0.47
CA ALA A 55 9.99 -7.24 0.08
C ALA A 55 10.44 -6.15 -0.90
N VAL A 56 11.59 -6.33 -1.55
CA VAL A 56 12.11 -5.35 -2.53
C VAL A 56 11.20 -5.27 -3.76
N ILE A 57 10.75 -6.42 -4.29
CA ILE A 57 9.84 -6.46 -5.44
C ILE A 57 8.49 -5.87 -5.06
N GLY A 58 7.91 -6.34 -3.95
CA GLY A 58 6.62 -5.85 -3.47
C GLY A 58 6.65 -4.36 -3.13
N GLY A 59 7.73 -3.88 -2.53
CA GLY A 59 7.92 -2.46 -2.23
C GLY A 59 8.13 -1.61 -3.47
N GLY A 60 8.89 -2.09 -4.46
CA GLY A 60 9.07 -1.40 -5.73
C GLY A 60 7.75 -1.29 -6.52
N VAL A 61 7.00 -2.38 -6.63
CA VAL A 61 5.69 -2.40 -7.31
C VAL A 61 4.66 -1.56 -6.54
N GLY A 62 4.67 -1.64 -5.21
CA GLY A 62 3.80 -0.82 -4.36
C GLY A 62 4.12 0.66 -4.44
N ALA A 63 5.40 1.02 -4.51
CA ALA A 63 5.84 2.41 -4.72
C ALA A 63 5.42 2.93 -6.09
N ALA A 64 5.63 2.14 -7.14
CA ALA A 64 5.24 2.50 -8.50
C ALA A 64 3.72 2.65 -8.62
N THR A 65 2.94 1.75 -8.01
CA THR A 65 1.48 1.85 -7.98
C THR A 65 1.01 3.06 -7.18
N GLY A 66 1.67 3.37 -6.06
CA GLY A 66 1.37 4.54 -5.24
C GLY A 66 1.75 5.87 -5.90
N ALA A 67 2.82 5.89 -6.69
CA ALA A 67 3.24 7.03 -7.48
C ALA A 67 2.41 7.22 -8.76
N ALA A 68 1.97 6.11 -9.38
CA ALA A 68 1.08 6.11 -10.54
C ALA A 68 -0.40 6.38 -10.15
N THR A 69 -0.72 6.34 -8.86
CA THR A 69 -2.03 6.75 -8.34
C THR A 69 -2.05 8.26 -8.17
N ASP A 70 -2.61 8.92 -9.17
CA ASP A 70 -2.55 10.37 -9.31
C ASP A 70 -3.35 11.13 -8.24
N SER A 71 -2.72 12.13 -7.63
CA SER A 71 -3.41 13.25 -6.98
C SER A 71 -3.56 14.44 -7.93
N ASP A 72 -2.80 14.51 -9.03
CA ASP A 72 -2.72 15.70 -9.86
C ASP A 72 -3.95 15.92 -10.75
N ASP A 73 -5.01 15.10 -10.62
CA ASP A 73 -6.34 15.41 -11.20
C ASP A 73 -7.20 16.31 -10.29
N ILE A 74 -6.76 16.65 -9.06
CA ILE A 74 -7.47 17.60 -8.20
C ILE A 74 -6.76 18.96 -8.11
N ASP A 75 -6.92 19.76 -9.16
CA ASP A 75 -6.66 21.20 -9.17
C ASP A 75 -7.65 21.96 -8.24
N LEU A 76 -7.51 21.77 -6.92
CA LEU A 76 -8.30 22.50 -5.90
C LEU A 76 -7.94 23.99 -5.81
N ASN A 77 -6.88 24.42 -6.50
CA ASN A 77 -6.49 25.83 -6.61
C ASN A 77 -7.52 26.66 -7.38
N ARG A 78 -8.37 26.03 -8.23
CA ARG A 78 -9.39 26.76 -9.00
C ARG A 78 -10.63 27.17 -8.17
N TYR A 79 -10.76 26.72 -6.92
CA TYR A 79 -11.90 27.02 -6.06
C TYR A 79 -11.54 27.82 -4.78
N ARG A 80 -10.35 28.43 -4.75
CA ARG A 80 -9.94 29.33 -3.67
C ARG A 80 -9.92 30.79 -4.12
#